data_AF-A0A8C9S3Q0-F1
#
_entry.id   AF-A0A8C9S3Q0-F1
#
_cell.length_a   1.000
_cell.length_b   1.000
_cell.length_c   1.000
_cell.angle_alpha   90.00
_cell.angle_beta   90.00
_cell.angle_gamma   90.00
#
_symmetry.space_group_name_H-M   'P 1'
#
loop_
_entity.id
_entity.type
_entity.pdbx_description
1 polymer ?
#
loop_
_entity_poly.entity_id
_entity_poly.type
_entity_poly.pdbx_seq_one_letter_code
_entity_poly.pdbx_strand_id
1 'polypeptide(L)'
;MDTSISNLEVFCYTSEEPEEDEEEKKEDATPISTLSPAPQSEGEEGNQATSPTDNRRNHEGETTLDILSESPPEQQDQEECAPLAEDQQILSSDGEPQGEEQLSGSAPTQAKKKKISYTKIVKEGRRFNIDLVSKLMYSRGLLVDLLIKSNVSRYAEFKNVSRILTYRQGKVEQVPCSRADVFGSKELTVVEKRMLMKFLTFCLDYEQHPEEYQDFTERSFWEFLQNNMLTENLQHFVLHSIAMVPRETHTEEGLRSTQHFLRSLGRYGNTPFLFPIYGLGEIPQCFCRMCAVFGGIYCLRHSVQCLVLDKESGRCKAVIDTCGQRISCSHFVVEDGYIREEQRKGVEHKHISRAVLITDGLLLQSESEQQISLVTVPPLEPGAPAVRLVELCSSTMTCMPGTYLVHLTCPSSGSAREDLQPVVSRLFTKPASAGEEGTDERPAVLWAVYFNMRDSTAADRSGYDLPGNVHVCSGPDAALGSDHSIRLAQEVFRQLAPHEEFCPPAPNPEDIVADGER
;
A
#
# COMPACT_ATOMS: atom_id res chain seq x y z
N MET A 1 -18.60 -19.08 5.42
CA MET A 1 -18.02 -18.32 4.30
C MET A 1 -18.17 -16.86 4.65
N ASP A 2 -17.16 -16.05 4.37
CA ASP A 2 -17.23 -14.60 4.58
C ASP A 2 -18.33 -14.02 3.68
N THR A 3 -19.40 -13.50 4.28
CA THR A 3 -20.55 -12.92 3.56
C THR A 3 -20.32 -11.46 3.17
N SER A 4 -19.14 -10.90 3.47
CA SER A 4 -18.78 -9.53 3.10
C SER A 4 -18.34 -9.40 1.64
N ILE A 5 -17.98 -10.50 0.98
CA ILE A 5 -17.55 -10.51 -0.43
C ILE A 5 -18.66 -11.08 -1.32
N SER A 6 -18.99 -10.38 -2.40
CA SER A 6 -19.99 -10.78 -3.39
C SER A 6 -19.52 -10.51 -4.83
N ASN A 7 -20.26 -11.03 -5.83
CA ASN A 7 -19.98 -10.86 -7.26
C ASN A 7 -18.52 -11.17 -7.67
N LEU A 8 -17.98 -12.28 -7.14
CA LEU A 8 -16.62 -12.73 -7.44
C LEU A 8 -16.52 -13.26 -8.88
N GLU A 9 -15.67 -12.64 -9.69
CA GLU A 9 -15.34 -13.08 -11.05
C GLU A 9 -13.82 -13.15 -11.23
N VAL A 10 -13.30 -14.25 -11.80
CA VAL A 10 -11.87 -14.50 -11.99
C VAL A 10 -11.59 -14.78 -13.46
N PHE A 11 -10.51 -14.19 -14.00
CA PHE A 11 -10.09 -14.34 -15.38
C PHE A 11 -8.59 -14.63 -15.46
N CYS A 12 -8.22 -15.62 -16.27
CA CYS A 12 -6.84 -15.84 -16.69
C CYS A 12 -6.72 -15.55 -18.18
N TYR A 13 -5.72 -14.76 -18.56
CA TYR A 13 -5.50 -14.34 -19.96
C TYR A 13 -4.18 -14.84 -20.55
N THR A 14 -3.33 -15.47 -19.74
CA THR A 14 -2.07 -16.09 -20.21
C THR A 14 -2.24 -17.58 -20.46
N SER A 15 -1.31 -18.20 -21.19
CA SER A 15 -1.36 -19.62 -21.52
C SER A 15 -1.23 -20.49 -20.27
N GLU A 16 -2.01 -21.56 -20.22
CA GLU A 16 -1.93 -22.61 -19.19
C GLU A 16 -0.89 -23.69 -19.54
N GLU A 17 -0.33 -23.66 -20.75
CA GLU A 17 0.69 -24.62 -21.18
C GLU A 17 1.99 -24.43 -20.36
N PRO A 18 2.60 -25.54 -19.88
CA PRO A 18 3.89 -25.47 -19.20
C PRO A 18 4.97 -25.00 -20.18
N GLU A 19 5.81 -24.05 -19.73
CA GLU A 19 7.02 -23.67 -20.48
C GLU A 19 7.96 -24.90 -20.52
N GLU A 20 8.46 -25.25 -21.71
CA GLU A 20 9.60 -26.16 -21.81
C GLU A 20 10.82 -25.45 -21.20
N ASP A 21 11.22 -25.86 -19.99
CA ASP A 21 12.35 -25.29 -19.26
C ASP A 21 13.65 -25.46 -20.07
N GLU A 22 14.09 -24.43 -20.82
CA GLU A 22 15.40 -24.42 -21.50
C GLU A 22 16.59 -24.23 -20.53
N GLU A 23 16.37 -24.15 -19.21
CA GLU A 23 17.44 -23.93 -18.23
C GLU A 23 18.35 -25.15 -17.99
N GLU A 24 18.01 -26.35 -18.48
CA GLU A 24 18.89 -27.54 -18.35
C GLU A 24 19.96 -27.69 -19.45
N LYS A 25 20.02 -26.81 -20.48
CA LYS A 25 20.95 -27.01 -21.62
C LYS A 25 22.26 -26.22 -21.56
N LYS A 26 22.63 -25.59 -20.44
CA LYS A 26 23.85 -24.75 -20.36
C LYS A 26 25.00 -25.28 -19.49
N GLU A 27 24.93 -26.49 -18.94
CA GLU A 27 26.04 -27.01 -18.11
C GLU A 27 27.03 -27.95 -18.82
N ASP A 28 26.81 -28.41 -20.06
CA ASP A 28 27.75 -29.30 -20.74
C ASP A 28 28.39 -28.66 -21.99
N ALA A 29 29.39 -27.79 -21.77
CA ALA A 29 30.45 -27.52 -22.74
C ALA A 29 31.64 -26.76 -22.11
N THR A 30 32.48 -27.45 -21.35
CA THR A 30 33.90 -27.07 -21.22
C THR A 30 34.79 -28.29 -21.46
N PRO A 31 35.76 -28.24 -22.40
CA PRO A 31 36.67 -29.35 -22.64
C PRO A 31 37.80 -29.33 -21.61
N ILE A 32 37.84 -30.34 -20.74
CA ILE A 32 38.96 -30.59 -19.82
C ILE A 32 40.17 -31.07 -20.64
N SER A 33 41.22 -30.27 -20.66
CA SER A 33 42.58 -30.71 -20.99
C SER A 33 43.25 -31.17 -19.70
N THR A 34 43.66 -32.44 -19.62
CA THR A 34 44.78 -32.84 -18.75
C THR A 34 45.36 -34.18 -19.20
N LEU A 35 46.69 -34.18 -19.25
CA LEU A 35 47.57 -35.29 -19.62
C LEU A 35 47.48 -36.45 -18.61
N SER A 36 47.63 -37.67 -19.12
CA SER A 36 48.04 -38.87 -18.36
C SER A 36 49.47 -39.26 -18.80
N PRO A 37 50.13 -40.33 -18.27
CA PRO A 37 49.75 -41.24 -17.19
C PRO A 37 50.90 -41.66 -16.23
N ALA A 38 50.59 -42.35 -15.12
CA ALA A 38 51.35 -43.51 -14.63
C ALA A 38 50.50 -44.34 -13.61
N PRO A 39 50.72 -45.67 -13.49
CA PRO A 39 49.67 -46.62 -13.10
C PRO A 39 49.91 -47.40 -11.77
N GLN A 40 48.94 -48.26 -11.44
CA GLN A 40 48.91 -49.38 -10.45
C GLN A 40 48.29 -49.03 -9.08
N SER A 41 47.43 -49.83 -8.43
CA SER A 41 46.80 -51.14 -8.70
C SER A 41 45.75 -51.44 -7.60
N GLU A 42 44.62 -52.05 -7.99
CA GLU A 42 43.78 -53.09 -7.34
C GLU A 42 43.23 -52.96 -5.89
N GLY A 43 41.94 -53.32 -5.74
CA GLY A 43 41.26 -53.78 -4.52
C GLY A 43 39.96 -53.02 -4.19
N GLU A 44 38.81 -53.34 -4.79
CA GLU A 44 37.71 -54.18 -4.25
C GLU A 44 37.09 -53.66 -2.92
N GLU A 45 35.90 -53.05 -3.01
CA GLU A 45 34.56 -53.59 -2.65
C GLU A 45 34.19 -53.42 -1.17
N GLY A 46 32.96 -52.96 -0.90
CA GLY A 46 32.38 -53.08 0.45
C GLY A 46 31.31 -52.06 0.80
N ASN A 47 30.08 -52.40 0.45
CA ASN A 47 28.85 -51.64 0.66
C ASN A 47 28.43 -51.52 2.15
N GLN A 48 27.58 -50.52 2.39
CA GLN A 48 26.44 -50.49 3.33
C GLN A 48 26.56 -50.02 4.80
N ALA A 49 25.78 -48.95 5.03
CA ALA A 49 24.69 -48.80 6.01
C ALA A 49 25.04 -48.51 7.48
N THR A 50 24.95 -47.23 7.81
CA THR A 50 24.77 -46.69 9.16
C THR A 50 23.28 -46.55 9.49
N SER A 51 22.88 -47.01 10.67
CA SER A 51 21.77 -46.44 11.45
C SER A 51 22.34 -45.84 12.74
N PRO A 52 21.87 -44.66 13.19
CA PRO A 52 22.48 -43.95 14.31
C PRO A 52 21.80 -44.31 15.64
N THR A 53 22.60 -44.35 16.70
CA THR A 53 22.12 -44.31 18.08
C THR A 53 22.46 -42.95 18.70
N ASP A 54 21.50 -42.50 19.50
CA ASP A 54 21.50 -41.32 20.36
C ASP A 54 22.85 -41.00 21.01
N ASN A 55 23.16 -39.71 21.11
CA ASN A 55 23.65 -39.18 22.37
C ASN A 55 23.34 -37.69 22.55
N ARG A 56 22.60 -37.43 23.62
CA ARG A 56 22.48 -36.13 24.29
C ARG A 56 23.86 -35.62 24.70
N ARG A 57 24.08 -34.31 24.58
CA ARG A 57 24.81 -33.51 25.58
C ARG A 57 24.51 -32.02 25.42
N ASN A 58 24.17 -31.42 26.56
CA ASN A 58 24.09 -29.99 26.80
C ASN A 58 25.43 -29.31 26.48
N HIS A 59 25.37 -28.08 25.97
CA HIS A 59 26.33 -27.05 26.33
C HIS A 59 25.68 -25.67 26.20
N GLU A 60 25.55 -25.02 27.37
CA GLU A 60 25.53 -23.56 27.49
C GLU A 60 26.92 -23.01 27.12
N GLY A 61 26.94 -21.85 26.49
CA GLY A 61 28.14 -21.13 26.11
C GLY A 61 27.76 -19.77 25.53
N GLU A 62 27.80 -18.75 26.38
CA GLU A 62 27.78 -17.34 26.01
C GLU A 62 28.93 -17.01 25.05
N THR A 63 28.69 -16.09 24.12
CA THR A 63 29.80 -15.34 23.51
C THR A 63 29.33 -13.92 23.24
N THR A 64 30.06 -13.00 23.86
CA THR A 64 29.97 -11.55 23.83
C THR A 64 30.33 -10.97 22.46
N LEU A 65 29.73 -9.82 22.12
CA LEU A 65 30.21 -8.92 21.07
C LEU A 65 29.99 -7.48 21.52
N ASP A 66 31.11 -6.83 21.83
CA ASP A 66 31.23 -5.40 22.17
C ASP A 66 30.90 -4.52 20.95
N ILE A 67 30.07 -3.49 21.14
CA ILE A 67 30.00 -2.34 20.23
C ILE A 67 30.16 -1.07 21.07
N LEU A 68 31.12 -0.26 20.62
CA LEU A 68 31.57 1.00 21.21
C LEU A 68 30.48 2.07 21.18
N SER A 69 30.37 2.74 22.32
CA SER A 69 29.58 3.93 22.63
C SER A 69 30.11 5.19 21.93
N GLU A 70 29.23 5.98 21.32
CA GLU A 70 29.37 7.44 21.27
C GLU A 70 28.00 8.10 21.46
N SER A 71 27.91 8.93 22.50
CA SER A 71 26.73 9.66 22.95
C SER A 71 26.56 10.99 22.20
N PRO A 72 25.34 11.58 22.18
CA PRO A 72 24.99 12.75 21.36
C PRO A 72 25.19 14.08 22.12
N PRO A 73 25.14 15.24 21.43
CA PRO A 73 24.87 16.51 22.10
C PRO A 73 23.45 17.03 21.84
N GLU A 74 22.97 17.70 22.87
CA GLU A 74 21.65 18.29 23.08
C GLU A 74 21.38 19.57 22.27
N GLN A 75 20.11 19.98 22.32
CA GLN A 75 19.43 21.09 21.65
C GLN A 75 19.90 22.49 22.08
N GLN A 76 19.84 23.46 21.15
CA GLN A 76 19.45 24.84 21.46
C GLN A 76 18.99 25.63 20.21
N ASP A 77 17.80 26.22 20.36
CA ASP A 77 17.18 27.44 19.82
C ASP A 77 17.31 27.97 18.36
N GLN A 78 16.16 28.53 17.98
CA GLN A 78 15.69 29.26 16.79
C GLN A 78 16.68 30.26 16.14
N GLU A 79 16.69 30.32 14.79
CA GLU A 79 16.64 31.59 14.02
C GLU A 79 16.46 31.37 12.50
N GLU A 80 15.81 32.35 11.84
CA GLU A 80 15.51 32.45 10.42
C GLU A 80 16.77 32.40 9.53
N CYS A 81 16.66 31.84 8.31
CA CYS A 81 17.60 32.19 7.23
C CYS A 81 16.99 32.11 5.82
N ALA A 82 17.03 33.25 5.15
CA ALA A 82 16.84 33.44 3.71
C ALA A 82 18.05 32.90 2.91
N PRO A 83 17.91 32.64 1.59
CA PRO A 83 18.94 31.93 0.83
C PRO A 83 20.07 32.85 0.37
N LEU A 84 21.32 32.44 0.59
CA LEU A 84 22.50 33.01 -0.05
C LEU A 84 22.81 32.27 -1.35
N ALA A 85 22.97 33.05 -2.42
CA ALA A 85 23.45 32.63 -3.72
C ALA A 85 24.98 32.46 -3.67
N GLU A 86 25.48 31.37 -4.25
CA GLU A 86 26.91 31.25 -4.58
C GLU A 86 27.10 31.25 -6.10
N ASP A 87 27.79 32.31 -6.52
CA ASP A 87 28.45 32.52 -7.80
C ASP A 87 29.50 31.43 -8.05
N GLN A 88 29.49 30.79 -9.21
CA GLN A 88 30.71 30.17 -9.75
C GLN A 88 31.02 30.72 -11.13
N GLN A 89 32.15 31.43 -11.15
CA GLN A 89 32.74 32.11 -12.28
C GLN A 89 33.31 31.15 -13.32
N ILE A 90 33.13 31.56 -14.55
CA ILE A 90 33.70 31.07 -15.79
C ILE A 90 35.21 31.31 -15.79
N LEU A 91 36.00 30.30 -16.14
CA LEU A 91 37.37 30.47 -16.63
C LEU A 91 37.65 29.51 -17.79
N SER A 92 37.95 30.13 -18.92
CA SER A 92 38.27 29.58 -20.23
C SER A 92 39.73 29.13 -20.34
N SER A 93 39.99 28.06 -21.08
CA SER A 93 41.25 27.90 -21.82
C SER A 93 41.06 27.02 -23.05
N ASP A 94 41.41 27.58 -24.20
CA ASP A 94 41.40 26.98 -25.53
C ASP A 94 42.37 25.81 -25.70
N GLY A 95 41.99 24.84 -26.56
CA GLY A 95 42.85 23.80 -27.11
C GLY A 95 42.12 23.04 -28.23
N GLU A 96 42.50 23.31 -29.48
CA GLU A 96 41.97 22.74 -30.74
C GLU A 96 42.48 21.30 -31.07
N PRO A 97 41.95 20.61 -32.10
CA PRO A 97 41.53 19.20 -32.03
C PRO A 97 42.44 18.22 -32.80
N GLN A 98 42.43 16.93 -32.43
CA GLN A 98 42.88 15.82 -33.30
C GLN A 98 42.12 14.52 -33.03
N GLY A 99 41.67 13.86 -34.11
CA GLY A 99 41.58 12.40 -34.20
C GLY A 99 40.19 11.78 -34.17
N GLU A 100 39.59 11.59 -35.35
CA GLU A 100 38.48 10.67 -35.60
C GLU A 100 38.93 9.21 -35.39
N GLU A 101 38.18 8.43 -34.59
CA GLU A 101 37.99 6.99 -34.83
C GLU A 101 36.52 6.64 -34.63
N GLN A 102 35.85 6.34 -35.75
CA GLN A 102 34.52 5.74 -35.81
C GLN A 102 34.59 4.29 -35.32
N LEU A 103 33.85 3.97 -34.27
CA LEU A 103 33.42 2.60 -33.98
C LEU A 103 31.90 2.55 -34.10
N SER A 104 31.48 1.96 -35.22
CA SER A 104 30.10 1.66 -35.56
C SER A 104 29.60 0.43 -34.78
N GLY A 105 28.36 0.54 -34.29
CA GLY A 105 27.43 -0.58 -34.23
C GLY A 105 27.46 -1.47 -32.98
N SER A 106 26.50 -1.24 -32.09
CA SER A 106 25.33 -2.14 -31.99
C SER A 106 24.28 -1.50 -31.09
N ALA A 107 23.07 -1.28 -31.62
CA ALA A 107 21.92 -0.94 -30.81
C ALA A 107 21.70 -2.05 -29.75
N PRO A 108 21.28 -1.72 -28.51
CA PRO A 108 20.98 -2.73 -27.53
C PRO A 108 19.83 -3.58 -28.10
N THR A 109 20.12 -4.85 -28.32
CA THR A 109 19.13 -5.84 -28.72
C THR A 109 18.06 -5.85 -27.63
N GLN A 110 16.84 -5.40 -27.92
CA GLN A 110 15.71 -5.52 -27.00
C GLN A 110 15.61 -6.99 -26.61
N ALA A 111 15.98 -7.32 -25.37
CA ALA A 111 15.77 -8.64 -24.82
C ALA A 111 14.27 -8.92 -24.90
N LYS A 112 13.86 -9.88 -25.74
CA LYS A 112 12.47 -10.32 -25.81
C LYS A 112 12.02 -10.69 -24.39
N LYS A 113 11.12 -9.91 -23.80
CA LYS A 113 10.54 -10.23 -22.49
C LYS A 113 9.97 -11.64 -22.57
N LYS A 114 10.45 -12.55 -21.70
CA LYS A 114 9.91 -13.91 -21.61
C LYS A 114 8.42 -13.80 -21.27
N LYS A 115 7.57 -14.45 -22.06
CA LYS A 115 6.12 -14.48 -21.84
C LYS A 115 5.85 -15.21 -20.52
N ILE A 116 5.01 -14.64 -19.64
CA ILE A 116 4.74 -15.20 -18.31
C ILE A 116 3.49 -16.07 -18.39
N SER A 117 3.64 -17.39 -18.28
CA SER A 117 2.54 -18.38 -18.25
C SER A 117 1.80 -18.44 -16.91
N TYR A 118 0.58 -18.98 -16.89
CA TYR A 118 -0.20 -19.18 -15.66
C TYR A 118 0.48 -20.19 -14.75
N THR A 119 1.04 -21.25 -15.31
CA THR A 119 1.81 -22.28 -14.60
C THR A 119 2.97 -21.67 -13.81
N LYS A 120 3.65 -20.67 -14.39
CA LYS A 120 4.71 -19.92 -13.70
C LYS A 120 4.18 -19.07 -12.56
N ILE A 121 3.06 -18.36 -12.75
CA ILE A 121 2.41 -17.58 -11.68
C ILE A 121 2.05 -18.49 -10.50
N VAL A 122 1.50 -19.68 -10.77
CA VAL A 122 1.14 -20.67 -9.74
C VAL A 122 2.40 -21.22 -9.04
N LYS A 123 3.46 -21.55 -9.80
CA LYS A 123 4.76 -22.01 -9.25
C LYS A 123 5.37 -20.99 -8.29
N GLU A 124 5.29 -19.71 -8.65
CA GLU A 124 5.79 -18.58 -7.85
C GLU A 124 4.72 -18.02 -6.88
N GLY A 125 3.61 -18.73 -6.66
CA GLY A 125 2.44 -18.23 -5.92
C GLY A 125 2.76 -17.74 -4.49
N ARG A 126 3.80 -18.28 -3.85
CA ARG A 126 4.26 -17.84 -2.51
C ARG A 126 4.90 -16.46 -2.48
N ARG A 127 5.20 -15.87 -3.64
CA ARG A 127 5.71 -14.50 -3.77
C ARG A 127 4.59 -13.47 -3.85
N PHE A 128 3.34 -13.92 -3.94
CA PHE A 128 2.18 -13.05 -3.98
C PHE A 128 1.60 -12.87 -2.58
N ASN A 129 1.47 -11.61 -2.18
CA ASN A 129 0.72 -11.17 -1.01
C ASN A 129 -0.36 -10.22 -1.52
N ILE A 130 -1.54 -10.76 -1.81
CA ILE A 130 -2.62 -10.04 -2.49
C ILE A 130 -3.58 -9.45 -1.48
N ASP A 131 -3.55 -8.13 -1.32
CA ASP A 131 -4.44 -7.43 -0.39
C ASP A 131 -5.89 -7.38 -0.92
N LEU A 132 -6.83 -7.79 -0.07
CA LEU A 132 -8.26 -7.59 -0.33
C LEU A 132 -8.63 -6.09 -0.27
N VAL A 133 -7.95 -5.34 0.60
CA VAL A 133 -8.13 -3.90 0.80
C VAL A 133 -6.99 -3.14 0.11
N SER A 134 -7.29 -2.14 -0.72
CA SER A 134 -6.26 -1.28 -1.32
C SER A 134 -6.30 0.11 -0.72
N LYS A 135 -5.34 0.38 0.15
CA LYS A 135 -5.12 1.65 0.83
C LYS A 135 -3.65 2.06 0.71
N LEU A 136 -3.39 3.32 1.02
CA LEU A 136 -2.03 3.84 1.20
C LEU A 136 -1.95 4.53 2.55
N MET A 137 -0.75 4.61 3.10
CA MET A 137 -0.52 5.27 4.38
C MET A 137 -0.01 6.68 4.12
N TYR A 138 -0.80 7.69 4.49
CA TYR A 138 -0.27 9.05 4.53
C TYR A 138 0.92 9.12 5.48
N SER A 139 1.99 9.80 5.06
CA SER A 139 3.20 9.96 5.85
C SER A 139 2.90 10.67 7.17
N ARG A 140 1.91 11.58 7.19
CA ARG A 140 1.32 12.19 8.39
C ARG A 140 -0.15 11.78 8.44
N GLY A 141 -0.52 10.89 9.33
CA GLY A 141 -1.89 10.39 9.44
C GLY A 141 -2.05 9.50 10.66
N LEU A 142 -3.31 9.25 11.05
CA LEU A 142 -3.62 8.61 12.34
C LEU A 142 -2.95 7.25 12.50
N LEU A 143 -2.86 6.46 11.42
CA LEU A 143 -2.22 5.15 11.45
C LEU A 143 -0.69 5.25 11.64
N VAL A 144 0.00 6.11 10.88
CA VAL A 144 1.45 6.27 11.01
C VAL A 144 1.82 6.82 12.38
N ASP A 145 1.08 7.82 12.86
CA ASP A 145 1.31 8.40 14.17
C ASP A 145 1.07 7.37 15.29
N LEU A 146 0.03 6.52 15.16
CA LEU A 146 -0.21 5.43 16.08
C LEU A 146 0.89 4.36 16.06
N LEU A 147 1.36 3.95 14.88
CA LEU A 147 2.44 2.97 14.73
C LEU A 147 3.74 3.44 15.40
N ILE A 148 4.08 4.72 15.23
CA ILE A 148 5.24 5.34 15.88
C ILE A 148 5.01 5.41 17.39
N LYS A 149 3.89 5.99 17.83
CA LYS A 149 3.57 6.18 19.26
C LYS A 149 3.59 4.88 20.05
N SER A 150 3.00 3.82 19.49
CA SER A 150 2.87 2.51 20.14
C SER A 150 4.11 1.63 19.99
N ASN A 151 5.16 2.10 19.30
CA ASN A 151 6.33 1.31 18.93
C ASN A 151 6.03 0.08 18.04
N VAL A 152 4.81 -0.04 17.49
CA VAL A 152 4.40 -1.13 16.59
C VAL A 152 5.08 -1.04 15.23
N SER A 153 5.55 0.15 14.84
CA SER A 153 6.33 0.37 13.61
C SER A 153 7.54 -0.57 13.46
N ARG A 154 8.11 -1.08 14.56
CA ARG A 154 9.25 -2.02 14.54
C ARG A 154 8.93 -3.39 13.92
N TYR A 155 7.65 -3.72 13.74
CA TYR A 155 7.21 -5.01 13.20
C TYR A 155 7.02 -5.00 11.68
N ALA A 156 7.12 -3.84 11.03
CA ALA A 156 6.92 -3.71 9.59
C ALA A 156 7.93 -2.74 8.97
N GLU A 157 8.26 -3.00 7.72
CA GLU A 157 9.04 -2.09 6.89
C GLU A 157 8.13 -1.44 5.84
N PHE A 158 8.54 -0.28 5.34
CA PHE A 158 7.71 0.51 4.44
C PHE A 158 8.50 0.96 3.22
N LYS A 159 7.81 1.06 2.10
CA LYS A 159 8.31 1.71 0.88
C LYS A 159 7.55 2.97 0.58
N ASN A 160 8.27 3.95 0.05
CA ASN A 160 7.68 5.17 -0.48
C ASN A 160 6.90 4.84 -1.74
N VAL A 161 5.68 5.38 -1.85
CA VAL A 161 5.03 5.51 -3.14
C VAL A 161 5.83 6.53 -3.93
N SER A 162 6.33 6.15 -5.11
CA SER A 162 7.29 6.96 -5.84
C SER A 162 6.62 7.91 -6.83
N ARG A 163 5.41 7.59 -7.29
CA ARG A 163 4.71 8.36 -8.33
C ARG A 163 3.23 8.55 -8.02
N ILE A 164 2.75 9.74 -8.34
CA ILE A 164 1.32 10.04 -8.43
C ILE A 164 1.02 10.31 -9.88
N LEU A 165 0.09 9.55 -10.43
CA LEU A 165 -0.29 9.59 -11.83
C LEU A 165 -1.78 9.92 -11.93
N THR A 166 -2.17 10.52 -13.03
CA THR A 166 -3.58 10.77 -13.34
C THR A 166 -3.88 10.38 -14.77
N TYR A 167 -5.09 9.88 -15.01
CA TYR A 167 -5.57 9.60 -16.36
C TYR A 167 -6.36 10.80 -16.89
N ARG A 168 -5.92 11.34 -18.02
CA ARG A 168 -6.56 12.48 -18.68
C ARG A 168 -6.45 12.34 -20.19
N GLN A 169 -7.54 12.59 -20.91
CA GLN A 169 -7.57 12.64 -22.39
C GLN A 169 -6.91 11.43 -23.08
N GLY A 170 -7.06 10.21 -22.53
CA GLY A 170 -6.48 9.00 -23.14
C GLY A 170 -5.05 8.68 -22.71
N LYS A 171 -4.44 9.49 -21.85
CA LYS A 171 -3.04 9.33 -21.42
C LYS A 171 -2.93 9.26 -19.90
N VAL A 172 -1.93 8.51 -19.44
CA VAL A 172 -1.50 8.51 -18.04
C VAL A 172 -0.34 9.49 -17.92
N GLU A 173 -0.48 10.47 -17.04
CA GLU A 173 0.48 11.56 -16.86
C GLU A 173 0.95 11.62 -15.41
N GLN A 174 2.21 11.99 -15.19
CA GLN A 174 2.75 12.17 -13.84
C GLN A 174 2.36 13.53 -13.28
N VAL A 175 1.83 13.51 -12.06
CA VAL A 175 1.42 14.71 -11.33
C VAL A 175 2.63 15.26 -10.58
N PRO A 176 3.00 16.54 -10.78
CA PRO A 176 4.10 17.16 -10.04
C PRO A 176 3.81 17.20 -8.53
N CYS A 177 4.71 16.66 -7.72
CA CYS A 177 4.54 16.54 -6.26
C CYS A 177 5.52 17.40 -5.46
N SER A 178 6.45 18.09 -6.14
CA SER A 178 7.42 18.99 -5.50
C SER A 178 7.56 20.28 -6.30
N ARG A 179 8.15 21.32 -5.67
CA ARG A 179 8.54 22.53 -6.41
C ARG A 179 9.42 22.19 -7.61
N ALA A 180 10.40 21.31 -7.42
CA ALA A 180 11.29 20.87 -8.49
C ALA A 180 10.52 20.16 -9.62
N ASP A 181 9.53 19.33 -9.29
CA ASP A 181 8.68 18.63 -10.26
C ASP A 181 7.83 19.64 -11.06
N VAL A 182 7.27 20.65 -10.39
CA VAL A 182 6.48 21.71 -11.04
C VAL A 182 7.37 22.49 -12.01
N PHE A 183 8.58 22.87 -11.60
CA PHE A 183 9.52 23.57 -12.48
C PHE A 183 10.00 22.69 -13.64
N GLY A 184 10.24 21.40 -13.41
CA GLY A 184 10.68 20.43 -14.42
C GLY A 184 9.57 19.94 -15.36
N SER A 185 8.29 20.12 -15.00
CA SER A 185 7.17 19.63 -15.80
C SER A 185 7.12 20.28 -17.20
N LYS A 186 7.00 19.44 -18.23
CA LYS A 186 6.80 19.86 -19.63
C LYS A 186 5.32 20.02 -19.99
N GLU A 187 4.43 19.43 -19.17
CA GLU A 187 2.97 19.46 -19.36
C GLU A 187 2.32 20.74 -18.81
N LEU A 188 3.09 21.56 -18.09
CA LEU A 188 2.63 22.82 -17.52
C LEU A 188 3.31 24.01 -18.19
N THR A 189 2.51 25.00 -18.60
CA THR A 189 3.04 26.29 -19.06
C THR A 189 3.65 27.08 -17.89
N VAL A 190 4.53 28.05 -18.18
CA VAL A 190 5.13 28.91 -17.14
C VAL A 190 4.07 29.71 -16.35
N VAL A 191 2.94 30.01 -16.98
CA VAL A 191 1.80 30.67 -16.33
C VAL A 191 1.11 29.71 -15.37
N GLU A 192 0.80 28.49 -15.83
CA GLU A 192 0.19 27.46 -14.98
C GLU A 192 1.07 27.08 -13.79
N LYS A 193 2.39 26.97 -13.97
CA LYS A 193 3.33 26.72 -12.87
C LYS A 193 3.21 27.78 -11.77
N ARG A 194 3.13 29.06 -12.15
CA ARG A 194 2.96 30.17 -11.18
C ARG A 194 1.61 30.13 -10.49
N MET A 195 0.54 29.85 -11.24
CA MET A 195 -0.82 29.75 -10.69
C MET A 195 -0.94 28.59 -9.70
N LEU A 196 -0.41 27.42 -10.07
CA LEU A 196 -0.40 26.24 -9.21
C LEU A 196 0.36 26.52 -7.92
N MET A 197 1.60 27.04 -8.02
CA MET A 197 2.38 27.36 -6.83
C MET A 197 1.69 28.37 -5.92
N LYS A 198 1.08 29.43 -6.49
CA LYS A 198 0.31 30.41 -5.71
C LYS A 198 -0.86 29.74 -4.97
N PHE A 199 -1.62 28.90 -5.67
CA PHE A 199 -2.78 28.21 -5.11
C PHE A 199 -2.38 27.20 -4.03
N LEU A 200 -1.34 26.39 -4.24
CA LEU A 200 -0.87 25.42 -3.24
C LEU A 200 -0.33 26.11 -1.99
N THR A 201 0.34 27.26 -2.12
CA THR A 201 0.76 28.08 -0.97
C THR A 201 -0.45 28.56 -0.18
N PHE A 202 -1.50 29.06 -0.85
CA PHE A 202 -2.76 29.40 -0.19
C PHE A 202 -3.35 28.19 0.54
N CYS A 203 -3.42 27.01 -0.10
CA CYS A 203 -3.99 25.82 0.53
C CYS A 203 -3.22 25.34 1.78
N LEU A 204 -1.92 25.59 1.89
CA LEU A 204 -1.15 25.22 3.08
C LEU A 204 -1.62 25.98 4.34
N ASP A 205 -2.00 27.23 4.18
CA ASP A 205 -2.38 28.15 5.26
C ASP A 205 -3.81 28.73 5.07
N TYR A 206 -4.69 27.99 4.38
CA TYR A 206 -6.01 28.50 3.99
C TYR A 206 -6.84 28.98 5.19
N GLU A 207 -6.67 28.35 6.35
CA GLU A 207 -7.32 28.69 7.62
C GLU A 207 -7.03 30.13 8.07
N GLN A 208 -5.90 30.71 7.64
CA GLN A 208 -5.50 32.10 7.92
C GLN A 208 -6.11 33.10 6.93
N HIS A 209 -6.75 32.62 5.87
CA HIS A 209 -7.29 33.40 4.76
C HIS A 209 -8.79 33.11 4.50
N PRO A 210 -9.67 33.21 5.51
CA PRO A 210 -11.11 32.97 5.35
C PRO A 210 -11.74 33.86 4.28
N GLU A 211 -11.22 35.08 4.08
CA GLU A 211 -11.69 36.01 3.07
C GLU A 211 -11.61 35.48 1.63
N GLU A 212 -10.73 34.51 1.35
CA GLU A 212 -10.55 33.96 0.00
C GLU A 212 -11.59 32.87 -0.34
N TYR A 213 -12.20 32.21 0.65
CA TYR A 213 -13.12 31.08 0.41
C TYR A 213 -14.46 31.16 1.14
N GLN A 214 -14.68 32.11 2.05
CA GLN A 214 -15.91 32.24 2.84
C GLN A 214 -17.19 32.28 1.98
N ASP A 215 -17.14 32.92 0.80
CA ASP A 215 -18.27 33.04 -0.12
C ASP A 215 -18.63 31.70 -0.82
N PHE A 216 -17.79 30.68 -0.64
CA PHE A 216 -17.91 29.35 -1.23
C PHE A 216 -18.10 28.25 -0.18
N THR A 217 -18.29 28.60 1.10
CA THR A 217 -18.43 27.61 2.19
C THR A 217 -19.56 26.61 1.94
N GLU A 218 -20.71 27.09 1.48
CA GLU A 218 -21.88 26.26 1.13
C GLU A 218 -21.83 25.67 -0.29
N ARG A 219 -20.75 25.95 -1.04
CA ARG A 219 -20.57 25.51 -2.42
C ARG A 219 -19.59 24.34 -2.48
N SER A 220 -19.56 23.70 -3.64
CA SER A 220 -18.63 22.62 -3.90
C SER A 220 -17.20 23.15 -4.10
N PHE A 221 -16.22 22.33 -3.71
CA PHE A 221 -14.81 22.60 -3.97
C PHE A 221 -14.54 22.73 -5.47
N TRP A 222 -15.26 21.99 -6.30
CA TRP A 222 -15.19 22.15 -7.75
C TRP A 222 -15.57 23.57 -8.21
N GLU A 223 -16.69 24.11 -7.73
CA GLU A 223 -17.09 25.49 -8.05
C GLU A 223 -16.06 26.51 -7.53
N PHE A 224 -15.49 26.29 -6.35
CA PHE A 224 -14.42 27.12 -5.83
C PHE A 224 -13.19 27.13 -6.76
N LEU A 225 -12.76 25.96 -7.24
CA LEU A 225 -11.61 25.85 -8.17
C LEU A 225 -11.88 26.56 -9.50
N GLN A 226 -13.11 26.51 -10.01
CA GLN A 226 -13.50 27.21 -11.24
C GLN A 226 -13.44 28.74 -11.10
N ASN A 227 -13.74 29.27 -9.91
CA ASN A 227 -13.73 30.71 -9.65
C ASN A 227 -12.34 31.27 -9.32
N ASN A 228 -11.40 30.44 -8.89
CA ASN A 228 -10.03 30.84 -8.51
C ASN A 228 -9.06 31.03 -9.68
N MET A 229 -9.59 31.30 -10.88
CA MET A 229 -8.80 31.55 -12.09
C MET A 229 -7.88 30.40 -12.50
N LEU A 230 -8.01 29.19 -11.96
CA LEU A 230 -7.20 28.03 -12.38
C LEU A 230 -7.60 27.56 -13.79
N THR A 231 -6.64 27.09 -14.58
CA THR A 231 -6.95 26.44 -15.87
C THR A 231 -7.63 25.08 -15.62
N GLU A 232 -8.40 24.57 -16.58
CA GLU A 232 -9.02 23.23 -16.47
C GLU A 232 -8.01 22.12 -16.15
N ASN A 233 -6.77 22.26 -16.64
CA ASN A 233 -5.67 21.34 -16.37
C ASN A 233 -5.28 21.36 -14.87
N LEU A 234 -5.11 22.55 -14.30
CA LEU A 234 -4.80 22.69 -12.88
C LEU A 234 -5.96 22.27 -11.98
N GLN A 235 -7.20 22.59 -12.37
CA GLN A 235 -8.40 22.15 -11.66
C GLN A 235 -8.44 20.61 -11.59
N HIS A 236 -8.12 19.92 -12.70
CA HIS A 236 -8.01 18.46 -12.76
C HIS A 236 -6.95 17.93 -11.78
N PHE A 237 -5.73 18.48 -11.79
CA PHE A 237 -4.67 18.03 -10.88
C PHE A 237 -5.06 18.23 -9.41
N VAL A 238 -5.54 19.43 -9.06
CA VAL A 238 -5.90 19.76 -7.69
C VAL A 238 -7.04 18.88 -7.20
N LEU A 239 -8.14 18.76 -7.94
CA LEU A 239 -9.31 18.00 -7.50
C LEU A 239 -9.01 16.50 -7.45
N HIS A 240 -8.49 15.93 -8.55
CA HIS A 240 -8.44 14.48 -8.72
C HIS A 240 -7.15 13.84 -8.23
N SER A 241 -6.05 14.59 -8.10
CA SER A 241 -4.74 14.02 -7.76
C SER A 241 -4.17 14.50 -6.43
N ILE A 242 -4.51 15.71 -6.00
CA ILE A 242 -4.03 16.28 -4.72
C ILE A 242 -5.11 16.11 -3.65
N ALA A 243 -6.28 16.72 -3.83
CA ALA A 243 -7.38 16.61 -2.88
C ALA A 243 -7.98 15.19 -2.89
N MET A 244 -8.11 14.59 -4.08
CA MET A 244 -8.70 13.26 -4.31
C MET A 244 -10.11 13.12 -3.72
N VAL A 245 -10.91 14.17 -3.89
CA VAL A 245 -12.29 14.24 -3.39
C VAL A 245 -13.31 14.21 -4.55
N PRO A 246 -14.55 13.76 -4.31
CA PRO A 246 -15.66 13.95 -5.24
C PRO A 246 -15.87 15.42 -5.63
N ARG A 247 -16.53 15.66 -6.78
CA ARG A 247 -16.80 17.03 -7.25
C ARG A 247 -17.77 17.76 -6.34
N GLU A 248 -18.64 17.02 -5.69
CA GLU A 248 -19.71 17.50 -4.81
C GLU A 248 -19.21 17.83 -3.39
N THR A 249 -17.96 17.49 -3.07
CA THR A 249 -17.36 17.78 -1.76
C THR A 249 -17.36 19.27 -1.48
N HIS A 250 -17.71 19.66 -0.25
CA HIS A 250 -17.73 21.06 0.18
C HIS A 250 -16.34 21.70 0.10
N THR A 251 -16.30 23.00 -0.18
CA THR A 251 -15.05 23.76 -0.36
C THR A 251 -14.05 23.56 0.79
N GLU A 252 -14.51 23.67 2.03
CA GLU A 252 -13.63 23.55 3.20
C GLU A 252 -13.03 22.14 3.34
N GLU A 253 -13.81 21.09 3.02
CA GLU A 253 -13.31 19.72 3.05
C GLU A 253 -12.29 19.45 1.93
N GLY A 254 -12.49 20.03 0.75
CA GLY A 254 -11.52 19.98 -0.34
C GLY A 254 -10.21 20.71 -0.02
N LEU A 255 -10.30 21.89 0.61
CA LEU A 255 -9.14 22.64 1.10
C LEU A 255 -8.38 21.87 2.18
N ARG A 256 -9.09 21.31 3.17
CA ARG A 256 -8.50 20.47 4.22
C ARG A 256 -7.79 19.24 3.66
N SER A 257 -8.39 18.58 2.66
CA SER A 257 -7.79 17.42 2.00
C SER A 257 -6.53 17.81 1.22
N THR A 258 -6.57 18.95 0.51
CA THR A 258 -5.42 19.52 -0.20
C THR A 258 -4.29 19.86 0.77
N GLN A 259 -4.61 20.55 1.88
CA GLN A 259 -3.65 20.90 2.92
C GLN A 259 -3.01 19.65 3.54
N HIS A 260 -3.80 18.62 3.84
CA HIS A 260 -3.32 17.36 4.41
C HIS A 260 -2.33 16.64 3.49
N PHE A 261 -2.64 16.58 2.20
CA PHE A 261 -1.74 16.06 1.17
C PHE A 261 -0.42 16.83 1.17
N LEU A 262 -0.48 18.17 1.11
CA LEU A 262 0.71 19.02 1.02
C LEU A 262 1.58 18.93 2.28
N ARG A 263 0.98 18.91 3.48
CA ARG A 263 1.70 18.74 4.75
C ARG A 263 2.39 17.37 4.84
N SER A 264 1.91 16.38 4.11
CA SER A 264 2.46 15.02 4.08
C SER A 264 3.62 14.85 3.08
N LEU A 265 3.80 15.77 2.14
CA LEU A 265 4.92 15.71 1.19
C LEU A 265 6.28 15.85 1.89
N GLY A 266 7.30 15.19 1.35
CA GLY A 266 8.68 15.37 1.80
C GLY A 266 9.04 14.75 3.17
N ARG A 267 8.10 14.12 3.89
CA ARG A 267 8.40 13.53 5.23
C ARG A 267 9.35 12.33 5.14
N TYR A 268 9.13 11.43 4.18
CA TYR A 268 9.97 10.24 3.95
C TYR A 268 10.41 10.08 2.49
N GLY A 269 9.78 10.81 1.56
CA GLY A 269 10.04 10.76 0.13
C GLY A 269 9.34 11.90 -0.60
N ASN A 270 9.43 11.89 -1.94
CA ASN A 270 8.80 12.89 -2.81
C ASN A 270 7.28 12.99 -2.58
N THR A 271 6.59 11.85 -2.54
CA THR A 271 5.12 11.80 -2.43
C THR A 271 4.68 11.68 -0.95
N PRO A 272 3.39 11.87 -0.64
CA PRO A 272 2.91 11.84 0.73
C PRO A 272 2.58 10.43 1.24
N PHE A 273 2.89 9.37 0.48
CA PHE A 273 2.39 8.03 0.78
C PHE A 273 3.48 6.99 1.02
N LEU A 274 3.16 6.05 1.91
CA LEU A 274 3.90 4.84 2.20
C LEU A 274 3.04 3.61 1.90
N PHE A 275 3.71 2.49 1.63
CA PHE A 275 3.12 1.16 1.50
C PHE A 275 3.94 0.14 2.31
N PRO A 276 3.33 -0.71 3.16
CA PRO A 276 4.05 -1.72 3.92
C PRO A 276 4.59 -2.82 3.01
N ILE A 277 5.83 -3.26 3.25
CA ILE A 277 6.40 -4.43 2.58
C ILE A 277 5.58 -5.66 3.01
N TYR A 278 5.32 -6.57 2.05
CA TYR A 278 4.39 -7.71 2.15
C TYR A 278 2.90 -7.35 2.16
N GLY A 279 2.53 -6.08 2.06
CA GLY A 279 1.15 -5.64 1.91
C GLY A 279 0.46 -5.22 3.21
N LEU A 280 -0.75 -4.68 3.07
CA LEU A 280 -1.53 -4.13 4.18
C LEU A 280 -1.98 -5.19 5.19
N GLY A 281 -2.01 -6.46 4.78
CA GLY A 281 -2.26 -7.61 5.66
C GLY A 281 -1.32 -7.69 6.87
N GLU A 282 -0.15 -7.06 6.82
CA GLU A 282 0.80 -7.01 7.94
C GLU A 282 0.33 -6.07 9.06
N ILE A 283 -0.42 -5.00 8.75
CA ILE A 283 -0.80 -3.98 9.74
C ILE A 283 -1.66 -4.56 10.87
N PRO A 284 -2.75 -5.33 10.60
CA PRO A 284 -3.49 -6.00 11.66
C PRO A 284 -2.61 -6.94 12.49
N GLN A 285 -1.70 -7.69 11.85
CA GLN A 285 -0.81 -8.63 12.53
C GLN A 285 0.16 -7.93 13.47
N CYS A 286 0.67 -6.76 13.09
CA CYS A 286 1.54 -5.93 13.94
C CYS A 286 0.83 -5.53 15.24
N PHE A 287 -0.42 -5.09 15.17
CA PHE A 287 -1.22 -4.78 16.37
C PHE A 287 -1.62 -6.04 17.14
N CYS A 288 -1.88 -7.17 16.47
CA CYS A 288 -2.12 -8.43 17.15
C CYS A 288 -0.91 -8.90 17.95
N ARG A 289 0.30 -8.73 17.40
CA ARG A 289 1.55 -9.01 18.10
C ARG A 289 1.69 -8.14 19.35
N MET A 290 1.41 -6.84 19.25
CA MET A 290 1.39 -5.95 20.41
C MET A 290 0.47 -6.49 21.51
N CYS A 291 -0.78 -6.85 21.17
CA CYS A 291 -1.71 -7.43 22.14
C CYS A 291 -1.17 -8.71 22.79
N ALA A 292 -0.55 -9.61 22.01
CA ALA A 292 0.02 -10.86 22.52
C ALA A 292 1.19 -10.63 23.49
N VAL A 293 2.06 -9.66 23.20
CA VAL A 293 3.18 -9.27 24.09
C VAL A 293 2.68 -8.84 25.47
N PHE A 294 1.51 -8.19 25.53
CA PHE A 294 0.86 -7.79 26.78
C PHE A 294 -0.12 -8.83 27.34
N GLY A 295 0.01 -10.10 26.94
CA GLY A 295 -0.74 -11.23 27.50
C GLY A 295 -2.07 -11.55 26.80
N GLY A 296 -2.35 -10.93 25.65
CA GLY A 296 -3.51 -11.27 24.81
C GLY A 296 -3.41 -12.70 24.25
N ILE A 297 -4.52 -13.43 24.28
CA ILE A 297 -4.61 -14.81 23.78
C ILE A 297 -5.28 -14.83 22.41
N TYR A 298 -4.65 -15.51 21.44
CA TYR A 298 -5.13 -15.64 20.07
C TYR A 298 -5.57 -17.06 19.74
N CYS A 299 -6.78 -17.19 19.20
CA CYS A 299 -7.35 -18.46 18.76
C CYS A 299 -7.86 -18.33 17.32
N LEU A 300 -7.06 -18.76 16.34
CA LEU A 300 -7.50 -18.88 14.94
C LEU A 300 -8.28 -20.18 14.72
N ARG A 301 -9.14 -20.20 13.69
CA ARG A 301 -10.06 -21.33 13.41
C ARG A 301 -10.97 -21.66 14.62
N HIS A 302 -11.30 -20.64 15.40
CA HIS A 302 -12.12 -20.72 16.61
C HIS A 302 -13.24 -19.71 16.49
N SER A 303 -14.49 -20.17 16.48
CA SER A 303 -15.64 -19.29 16.29
C SER A 303 -16.51 -19.23 17.54
N VAL A 304 -17.26 -18.13 17.68
CA VAL A 304 -18.24 -17.95 18.75
C VAL A 304 -19.63 -18.31 18.22
N GLN A 305 -20.36 -19.15 18.96
CA GLN A 305 -21.71 -19.59 18.58
C GLN A 305 -22.78 -18.57 19.00
N CYS A 306 -22.70 -18.09 20.25
CA CYS A 306 -23.68 -17.16 20.79
C CYS A 306 -23.15 -16.35 21.98
N LEU A 307 -23.88 -15.27 22.27
CA LEU A 307 -23.69 -14.44 23.46
C LEU A 307 -24.57 -14.96 24.60
N VAL A 308 -24.01 -15.03 25.81
CA VAL A 308 -24.75 -15.30 27.03
C VAL A 308 -25.13 -13.98 27.66
N LEU A 309 -26.42 -13.67 27.65
CA LEU A 309 -26.95 -12.45 28.23
C LEU A 309 -27.39 -12.69 29.67
N ASP A 310 -27.24 -11.66 30.49
CA ASP A 310 -27.84 -11.59 31.80
C ASP A 310 -29.30 -11.11 31.71
N LYS A 311 -30.23 -11.84 32.34
CA LYS A 311 -31.67 -11.58 32.18
C LYS A 311 -32.14 -10.29 32.86
N GLU A 312 -31.47 -9.88 33.95
CA GLU A 312 -31.87 -8.71 34.72
C GLU A 312 -31.28 -7.44 34.12
N SER A 313 -29.98 -7.47 33.80
CA SER A 313 -29.28 -6.30 33.26
C SER A 313 -29.32 -6.19 31.73
N GLY A 314 -29.68 -7.26 31.01
CA GLY A 314 -29.62 -7.31 29.55
C GLY A 314 -28.21 -7.30 28.97
N ARG A 315 -27.17 -7.33 29.81
CA ARG A 315 -25.76 -7.23 29.40
C ARG A 315 -25.18 -8.58 28.97
N CYS A 316 -24.22 -8.56 28.07
CA CYS A 316 -23.41 -9.74 27.75
C CYS A 316 -22.49 -10.08 28.94
N LYS A 317 -22.48 -11.34 29.39
CA LYS A 317 -21.62 -11.81 30.50
C LYS A 317 -20.63 -12.89 30.12
N ALA A 318 -20.86 -13.55 28.98
CA ALA A 318 -19.99 -14.60 28.46
C ALA A 318 -20.30 -14.85 26.98
N VAL A 319 -19.43 -15.61 26.33
CA VAL A 319 -19.68 -16.24 25.04
C VAL A 319 -19.66 -17.76 25.18
N ILE A 320 -20.34 -18.45 24.27
CA ILE A 320 -20.19 -19.90 24.07
C ILE A 320 -19.48 -20.10 22.74
N ASP A 321 -18.34 -20.77 22.76
CA ASP A 321 -17.57 -21.05 21.55
C ASP A 321 -18.04 -22.31 20.80
N THR A 322 -17.43 -22.60 19.66
CA THR A 322 -17.74 -23.80 18.85
C THR A 322 -17.44 -25.13 19.55
N CYS A 323 -16.66 -25.13 20.62
CA CYS A 323 -16.36 -26.31 21.43
C CYS A 323 -17.36 -26.49 22.59
N GLY A 324 -18.32 -25.56 22.74
CA GLY A 324 -19.27 -25.54 23.86
C GLY A 324 -18.68 -25.00 25.16
N GLN A 325 -17.47 -24.43 25.12
CA GLN A 325 -16.85 -23.82 26.29
C GLN A 325 -17.48 -22.44 26.53
N ARG A 326 -17.82 -22.17 27.79
CA ARG A 326 -18.30 -20.87 28.24
C ARG A 326 -17.12 -20.01 28.70
N ILE A 327 -16.95 -18.85 28.07
CA ILE A 327 -15.88 -17.90 28.37
C ILE A 327 -16.50 -16.60 28.88
N SER A 328 -16.26 -16.26 30.14
CA SER A 328 -16.81 -15.04 30.76
C SER A 328 -16.11 -13.78 30.25
N CYS A 329 -16.88 -12.72 30.02
CA CYS A 329 -16.36 -11.43 29.55
C CYS A 329 -17.23 -10.25 30.03
N SER A 330 -16.59 -9.13 30.34
CA SER A 330 -17.29 -7.88 30.71
C SER A 330 -17.67 -7.03 29.51
N HIS A 331 -16.90 -7.15 28.43
CA HIS A 331 -17.09 -6.47 27.14
C HIS A 331 -16.87 -7.45 26.01
N PHE A 332 -17.56 -7.24 24.89
CA PHE A 332 -17.40 -8.05 23.68
C PHE A 332 -17.25 -7.13 22.48
N VAL A 333 -16.10 -7.20 21.80
CA VAL A 333 -15.84 -6.46 20.56
C VAL A 333 -15.97 -7.43 19.40
N VAL A 334 -16.71 -7.06 18.37
CA VAL A 334 -17.03 -7.94 17.24
C VAL A 334 -17.05 -7.15 15.94
N GLU A 335 -16.50 -7.73 14.88
CA GLU A 335 -16.56 -7.15 13.54
C GLU A 335 -17.94 -7.44 12.90
N ASP A 336 -18.44 -6.49 12.12
CA ASP A 336 -19.76 -6.54 11.48
C ASP A 336 -20.05 -7.87 10.77
N GLY A 337 -19.10 -8.44 10.04
CA GLY A 337 -19.24 -9.72 9.34
C GLY A 337 -19.60 -10.92 10.22
N TYR A 338 -19.42 -10.85 11.54
CA TYR A 338 -19.87 -11.88 12.50
C TYR A 338 -21.28 -11.64 13.05
N ILE A 339 -21.89 -10.48 12.78
CA ILE A 339 -23.25 -10.16 13.19
C ILE A 339 -24.25 -10.72 12.19
N ARG A 340 -25.22 -11.50 12.69
CA ARG A 340 -26.26 -12.11 11.86
C ARG A 340 -27.23 -11.09 11.31
N GLU A 341 -27.86 -11.38 10.17
CA GLU A 341 -28.78 -10.46 9.50
C GLU A 341 -29.98 -10.08 10.37
N GLU A 342 -30.49 -11.00 11.19
CA GLU A 342 -31.67 -10.73 12.04
C GLU A 342 -31.37 -9.73 13.16
N GLN A 343 -30.10 -9.53 13.49
CA GLN A 343 -29.63 -8.59 14.52
C GLN A 343 -29.35 -7.20 13.94
N ARG A 344 -29.49 -7.03 12.62
CA ARG A 344 -29.31 -5.75 11.91
C ARG A 344 -30.69 -5.12 11.70
N LYS A 345 -30.83 -3.84 12.02
CA LYS A 345 -32.10 -3.11 11.88
C LYS A 345 -32.31 -2.57 10.46
N GLY A 346 -32.00 -3.38 9.44
CA GLY A 346 -32.22 -3.04 8.03
C GLY A 346 -31.36 -1.89 7.49
N VAL A 347 -30.14 -1.70 8.02
CA VAL A 347 -29.20 -0.72 7.46
C VAL A 347 -28.76 -1.18 6.08
N GLU A 348 -29.00 -0.35 5.05
CA GLU A 348 -28.44 -0.60 3.73
C GLU A 348 -26.92 -0.42 3.78
N HIS A 349 -26.20 -1.49 3.44
CA HIS A 349 -24.75 -1.44 3.32
C HIS A 349 -24.35 -0.90 1.96
N LYS A 350 -23.39 0.04 1.97
CA LYS A 350 -22.68 0.40 0.75
C LYS A 350 -21.77 -0.76 0.35
N HIS A 351 -21.32 -0.73 -0.90
CA HIS A 351 -20.36 -1.70 -1.41
C HIS A 351 -19.18 -0.96 -2.03
N ILE A 352 -18.03 -1.62 -2.02
CA ILE A 352 -16.78 -1.18 -2.63
C ILE A 352 -16.52 -2.13 -3.79
N SER A 353 -16.38 -1.58 -4.99
CA SER A 353 -15.96 -2.34 -6.16
C SER A 353 -14.45 -2.46 -6.15
N ARG A 354 -13.95 -3.70 -6.18
CA ARG A 354 -12.53 -4.04 -6.16
C ARG A 354 -12.16 -4.87 -7.37
N ALA A 355 -10.99 -4.58 -7.93
CA ALA A 355 -10.31 -5.49 -8.83
C ALA A 355 -8.83 -5.63 -8.45
N VAL A 356 -8.28 -6.81 -8.70
CA VAL A 356 -6.84 -7.05 -8.59
C VAL A 356 -6.35 -7.68 -9.87
N LEU A 357 -5.31 -7.09 -10.46
CA LEU A 357 -4.71 -7.51 -11.72
C LEU A 357 -3.26 -7.91 -11.47
N ILE A 358 -2.80 -8.97 -12.14
CA ILE A 358 -1.38 -9.26 -12.33
C ILE A 358 -1.05 -8.83 -13.75
N THR A 359 -0.08 -7.91 -13.90
CA THR A 359 0.34 -7.37 -15.20
C THR A 359 1.82 -7.58 -15.45
N ASP A 360 2.28 -7.43 -16.69
CA ASP A 360 3.67 -7.65 -17.12
C ASP A 360 4.49 -6.36 -17.33
N GLY A 361 3.92 -5.21 -17.01
CA GLY A 361 4.54 -3.91 -17.22
C GLY A 361 3.89 -2.78 -16.42
N LEU A 362 4.62 -1.66 -16.35
CA LEU A 362 4.16 -0.41 -15.77
C LEU A 362 3.18 0.32 -16.70
N LEU A 363 2.21 1.02 -16.11
CA LEU A 363 1.30 1.92 -16.83
C LEU A 363 2.03 3.11 -17.46
N LEU A 364 3.04 3.64 -16.78
CA LEU A 364 3.91 4.70 -17.28
C LEU A 364 5.35 4.19 -17.25
N GLN A 365 5.98 4.09 -18.42
CA GLN A 365 7.35 3.60 -18.54
C GLN A 365 8.34 4.51 -17.77
N SER A 366 9.37 3.90 -17.21
CA SER A 366 10.41 4.57 -16.43
C SER A 366 11.73 3.83 -16.60
N GLU A 367 12.86 4.50 -16.35
CA GLU A 367 14.19 3.87 -16.34
C GLU A 367 14.30 2.79 -15.25
N SER A 368 13.60 2.98 -14.13
CA SER A 368 13.51 2.00 -13.05
C SER A 368 12.17 1.29 -13.09
N GLU A 369 12.21 -0.03 -13.11
CA GLU A 369 11.04 -0.91 -13.01
C GLU A 369 10.47 -1.00 -11.57
N GLN A 370 11.22 -0.56 -10.56
CA GLN A 370 10.83 -0.69 -9.15
C GLN A 370 10.08 0.55 -8.66
N GLN A 371 8.96 0.86 -9.33
CA GLN A 371 8.09 1.98 -8.99
C GLN A 371 6.83 1.52 -8.25
N ILE A 372 6.32 2.38 -7.37
CA ILE A 372 5.00 2.22 -6.76
C ILE A 372 4.20 3.46 -7.13
N SER A 373 3.04 3.25 -7.77
CA SER A 373 2.27 4.35 -8.34
C SER A 373 0.86 4.39 -7.76
N LEU A 374 0.42 5.57 -7.34
CA LEU A 374 -1.00 5.87 -7.17
C LEU A 374 -1.51 6.47 -8.49
N VAL A 375 -2.57 5.90 -9.06
CA VAL A 375 -3.20 6.43 -10.28
C VAL A 375 -4.63 6.82 -9.99
N THR A 376 -5.03 8.04 -10.37
CA THR A 376 -6.41 8.49 -10.26
C THR A 376 -7.05 8.60 -11.63
N VAL A 377 -8.20 7.95 -11.79
CA VAL A 377 -9.01 7.95 -13.01
C VAL A 377 -10.33 8.62 -12.68
N PRO A 378 -10.54 9.88 -13.13
CA PRO A 378 -11.83 10.53 -12.98
C PRO A 378 -12.95 9.72 -13.66
N PRO A 379 -14.23 9.98 -13.31
CA PRO A 379 -15.37 9.36 -13.96
C PRO A 379 -15.25 9.41 -15.49
N LEU A 380 -15.24 8.23 -16.12
CA LEU A 380 -15.14 8.12 -17.58
C LEU A 380 -16.46 8.47 -18.27
N GLU A 381 -17.57 8.29 -17.55
CA GLU A 381 -18.93 8.57 -18.00
C GLU A 381 -19.69 9.32 -16.88
N PRO A 382 -20.67 10.18 -17.22
CA PRO A 382 -21.50 10.85 -16.23
C PRO A 382 -22.19 9.83 -15.31
N GLY A 383 -22.07 10.01 -14.00
CA GLY A 383 -22.65 9.11 -12.99
C GLY A 383 -21.77 7.92 -12.60
N ALA A 384 -20.66 7.67 -13.30
CA ALA A 384 -19.68 6.67 -12.88
C ALA A 384 -18.83 7.19 -11.70
N PRO A 385 -18.36 6.31 -10.80
CA PRO A 385 -17.46 6.72 -9.74
C PRO A 385 -16.04 7.01 -10.27
N ALA A 386 -15.29 7.84 -9.54
CA ALA A 386 -13.85 7.94 -9.76
C ALA A 386 -13.17 6.64 -9.31
N VAL A 387 -12.21 6.16 -10.10
CA VAL A 387 -11.48 4.92 -9.82
C VAL A 387 -10.05 5.25 -9.40
N ARG A 388 -9.59 4.63 -8.32
CA ARG A 388 -8.19 4.71 -7.89
C ARG A 388 -7.50 3.40 -8.18
N LEU A 389 -6.27 3.48 -8.66
CA LEU A 389 -5.38 2.34 -8.85
C LEU A 389 -4.15 2.48 -7.97
N VAL A 390 -3.71 1.38 -7.39
CA VAL A 390 -2.41 1.26 -6.74
C VAL A 390 -1.63 0.20 -7.49
N GLU A 391 -0.55 0.61 -8.15
CA GLU A 391 0.37 -0.25 -8.90
C GLU A 391 1.58 -0.56 -8.03
N LEU A 392 1.77 -1.84 -7.71
CA LEU A 392 2.83 -2.35 -6.85
C LEU A 392 3.84 -3.15 -7.66
N CYS A 393 5.13 -2.79 -7.59
CA CYS A 393 6.22 -3.58 -8.15
C CYS A 393 6.66 -4.71 -7.22
N SER A 394 7.41 -5.67 -7.77
CA SER A 394 7.93 -6.84 -7.04
C SER A 394 8.73 -6.49 -5.77
N SER A 395 9.36 -5.32 -5.69
CA SER A 395 10.13 -4.92 -4.51
C SER A 395 9.27 -4.58 -3.28
N THR A 396 7.94 -4.50 -3.43
CA THR A 396 6.99 -4.45 -2.31
C THR A 396 6.78 -5.84 -1.67
N MET A 397 7.32 -6.88 -2.29
CA MET A 397 7.15 -8.28 -1.87
C MET A 397 5.69 -8.76 -1.96
N THR A 398 4.89 -8.14 -2.82
CA THR A 398 3.47 -8.51 -3.07
C THR A 398 3.26 -9.28 -4.37
N CYS A 399 4.27 -9.36 -5.23
CA CYS A 399 4.23 -10.09 -6.50
C CYS A 399 5.63 -10.56 -6.93
N MET A 400 5.67 -11.50 -7.89
CA MET A 400 6.93 -12.03 -8.43
C MET A 400 7.63 -11.02 -9.38
N PRO A 401 8.96 -11.10 -9.54
CA PRO A 401 9.71 -10.31 -10.52
C PRO A 401 9.19 -10.49 -11.94
N GLY A 402 9.22 -9.40 -12.71
CA GLY A 402 8.62 -9.34 -14.04
C GLY A 402 7.10 -9.15 -14.05
N THR A 403 6.46 -9.13 -12.87
CA THR A 403 5.04 -8.78 -12.74
C THR A 403 4.82 -7.57 -11.84
N TYR A 404 3.63 -7.00 -11.97
CA TYR A 404 3.12 -5.94 -11.10
C TYR A 404 1.75 -6.35 -10.59
N LEU A 405 1.46 -5.99 -9.34
CA LEU A 405 0.15 -6.18 -8.73
C LEU A 405 -0.59 -4.85 -8.76
N VAL A 406 -1.69 -4.78 -9.52
CA VAL A 406 -2.48 -3.57 -9.67
C VAL A 406 -3.82 -3.75 -8.98
N HIS A 407 -4.09 -2.90 -8.00
CA HIS A 407 -5.37 -2.86 -7.30
C HIS A 407 -6.23 -1.72 -7.82
N LEU A 408 -7.51 -1.95 -8.08
CA LEU A 408 -8.48 -0.92 -8.46
C LEU A 408 -9.60 -0.82 -7.42
N THR A 409 -9.99 0.39 -7.04
CA THR A 409 -11.02 0.65 -6.01
C THR A 409 -11.92 1.81 -6.41
N CYS A 410 -13.23 1.62 -6.27
CA CYS A 410 -14.21 2.72 -6.29
C CYS A 410 -15.44 2.37 -5.42
N PRO A 411 -16.25 3.36 -5.03
CA PRO A 411 -17.62 3.10 -4.57
C PRO A 411 -18.38 2.28 -5.63
N SER A 412 -19.17 1.32 -5.19
CA SER A 412 -19.94 0.44 -6.10
C SER A 412 -21.19 1.13 -6.62
N SER A 413 -21.41 1.02 -7.93
CA SER A 413 -22.67 1.37 -8.61
C SER A 413 -23.38 0.15 -9.20
N GLY A 414 -22.65 -0.96 -9.38
CA GLY A 414 -23.15 -2.28 -9.75
C GLY A 414 -22.18 -3.37 -9.31
N SER A 415 -22.02 -4.40 -10.15
CA SER A 415 -20.94 -5.38 -9.93
C SER A 415 -19.57 -4.72 -10.09
N ALA A 416 -18.57 -5.22 -9.36
CA ALA A 416 -17.22 -4.68 -9.46
C ALA A 416 -16.64 -4.74 -10.88
N ARG A 417 -17.06 -5.71 -11.68
CA ARG A 417 -16.67 -5.81 -13.09
C ARG A 417 -17.31 -4.71 -13.93
N GLU A 418 -18.61 -4.45 -13.79
CA GLU A 418 -19.29 -3.36 -14.51
C GLU A 418 -18.64 -2.01 -14.22
N ASP A 419 -18.30 -1.76 -12.95
CA ASP A 419 -17.69 -0.50 -12.52
C ASP A 419 -16.24 -0.34 -13.01
N LEU A 420 -15.44 -1.42 -13.02
CA LEU A 420 -13.99 -1.33 -13.20
C LEU A 420 -13.48 -1.78 -14.57
N GLN A 421 -14.19 -2.67 -15.27
CA GLN A 421 -13.80 -3.14 -16.60
C GLN A 421 -13.61 -2.00 -17.62
N PRO A 422 -14.41 -0.91 -17.63
CA PRO A 422 -14.18 0.21 -18.54
C PRO A 422 -12.83 0.91 -18.34
N VAL A 423 -12.30 0.93 -17.11
CA VAL A 423 -10.96 1.45 -16.78
C VAL A 423 -9.90 0.45 -17.21
N VAL A 424 -10.08 -0.83 -16.89
CA VAL A 424 -9.13 -1.89 -17.25
C VAL A 424 -8.92 -1.95 -18.76
N SER A 425 -10.01 -1.90 -19.55
CA SER A 425 -9.94 -1.94 -21.02
C SER A 425 -9.25 -0.72 -21.64
N ARG A 426 -9.23 0.43 -20.95
CA ARG A 426 -8.56 1.67 -21.42
C ARG A 426 -7.09 1.69 -21.06
N LEU A 427 -6.73 1.18 -19.88
CA LEU A 427 -5.35 1.25 -19.37
C LEU A 427 -4.50 0.03 -19.72
N PHE A 428 -5.11 -1.12 -20.01
CA PHE A 428 -4.41 -2.37 -20.23
C PHE A 428 -4.87 -3.10 -21.50
N THR A 429 -4.04 -4.06 -21.92
CA THR A 429 -4.31 -4.97 -23.03
C THR A 429 -4.47 -6.41 -22.55
N LYS A 430 -4.95 -7.28 -23.44
CA LYS A 430 -4.81 -8.74 -23.26
C LYS A 430 -3.47 -9.17 -23.84
N PRO A 431 -2.83 -10.24 -23.32
CA PRO A 431 -1.60 -10.76 -23.89
C PRO A 431 -1.81 -11.13 -25.36
N ALA A 432 -0.88 -10.73 -26.23
CA ALA A 432 -0.96 -11.02 -27.66
C ALA A 432 -1.01 -12.54 -27.90
N SER A 433 -1.84 -12.96 -28.86
CA SER A 433 -1.87 -14.34 -29.34
C SER A 433 -0.62 -14.65 -30.17
N ALA A 434 -0.25 -15.93 -30.26
CA ALA A 434 0.97 -16.32 -30.96
C ALA A 434 0.90 -15.93 -32.46
N GLY A 435 1.70 -14.95 -32.87
CA GLY A 435 1.78 -14.45 -34.25
C GLY A 435 1.28 -13.02 -34.45
N GLU A 436 0.73 -12.36 -33.43
CA GLU A 436 0.38 -10.94 -33.47
C GLU A 436 1.54 -10.09 -32.92
N GLU A 437 2.18 -9.29 -33.77
CA GLU A 437 3.09 -8.23 -33.31
C GLU A 437 2.24 -7.13 -32.66
N GLY A 438 2.26 -7.09 -31.33
CA GLY A 438 1.53 -6.07 -30.57
C GLY A 438 2.14 -4.69 -30.79
N THR A 439 1.40 -3.80 -31.46
CA THR A 439 1.74 -2.37 -31.58
C THR A 439 1.24 -1.54 -30.40
N ASP A 440 0.57 -2.16 -29.43
CA ASP A 440 0.00 -1.48 -28.27
C ASP A 440 1.01 -1.46 -27.12
N GLU A 441 1.43 -0.26 -26.71
CA GLU A 441 2.44 -0.05 -25.67
C GLU A 441 1.90 -0.28 -24.25
N ARG A 442 0.58 -0.48 -24.08
CA ARG A 442 -0.06 -0.69 -22.78
C ARG A 442 0.29 -2.08 -22.21
N PRO A 443 0.52 -2.18 -20.88
CA PRO A 443 0.84 -3.45 -20.24
C PRO A 443 -0.30 -4.46 -20.37
N ALA A 444 0.06 -5.74 -20.47
CA ALA A 444 -0.89 -6.82 -20.61
C ALA A 444 -1.35 -7.32 -19.23
N VAL A 445 -2.65 -7.60 -19.10
CA VAL A 445 -3.23 -8.26 -17.92
C VAL A 445 -3.07 -9.76 -18.09
N LEU A 446 -2.32 -10.40 -17.18
CA LEU A 446 -2.10 -11.85 -17.16
C LEU A 446 -3.22 -12.58 -16.41
N TRP A 447 -3.69 -11.97 -15.32
CA TRP A 447 -4.74 -12.50 -14.45
C TRP A 447 -5.52 -11.35 -13.82
N ALA A 448 -6.83 -11.53 -13.61
CA ALA A 448 -7.70 -10.53 -12.99
C ALA A 448 -8.74 -11.19 -12.08
N VAL A 449 -9.03 -10.54 -10.96
CA VAL A 449 -10.21 -10.82 -10.13
C VAL A 449 -11.00 -9.55 -9.91
N TYR A 450 -12.32 -9.66 -9.92
CA TYR A 450 -13.28 -8.61 -9.58
C TYR A 450 -14.16 -9.11 -8.45
N PHE A 451 -14.45 -8.27 -7.47
CA PHE A 451 -15.38 -8.59 -6.40
C PHE A 451 -15.90 -7.32 -5.72
N ASN A 452 -17.11 -7.37 -5.19
CA ASN A 452 -17.64 -6.35 -4.31
C ASN A 452 -17.31 -6.71 -2.86
N MET A 453 -16.95 -5.71 -2.06
CA MET A 453 -16.75 -5.83 -0.61
C MET A 453 -17.78 -4.95 0.10
N ARG A 454 -18.41 -5.48 1.15
CA ARG A 454 -19.35 -4.74 1.99
C ARG A 454 -18.64 -3.61 2.73
N ASP A 455 -19.22 -2.41 2.66
CA ASP A 455 -18.84 -1.25 3.47
C ASP A 455 -19.89 -1.07 4.59
N SER A 456 -19.50 -1.41 5.81
CA SER A 456 -20.33 -1.28 7.01
C SER A 456 -20.02 -0.03 7.84
N THR A 457 -19.26 0.93 7.30
CA THR A 457 -18.84 2.14 8.03
C THR A 457 -19.96 3.14 8.29
N ALA A 458 -21.04 3.09 7.49
CA ALA A 458 -22.23 3.91 7.67
C ALA A 458 -23.12 3.43 8.84
N ALA A 459 -22.95 2.20 9.31
CA ALA A 459 -23.76 1.65 10.39
C ALA A 459 -23.25 2.17 11.74
N ASP A 460 -24.11 2.88 12.47
CA ASP A 460 -23.84 3.27 13.85
C ASP A 460 -24.33 2.18 14.83
N ARG A 461 -24.17 2.44 16.14
CA ARG A 461 -24.65 1.54 17.20
C ARG A 461 -26.16 1.30 17.11
N SER A 462 -26.94 2.28 16.64
CA SER A 462 -28.40 2.17 16.54
C SER A 462 -28.84 1.17 15.48
N GLY A 463 -27.99 0.93 14.47
CA GLY A 463 -28.17 -0.05 13.39
C GLY A 463 -28.20 -1.51 13.84
N TYR A 464 -27.88 -1.80 15.11
CA TYR A 464 -27.83 -3.16 15.64
C TYR A 464 -28.79 -3.34 16.83
N ASP A 465 -29.33 -4.54 16.97
CA ASP A 465 -30.05 -5.00 18.16
C ASP A 465 -29.09 -5.79 19.08
N LEU A 466 -28.21 -5.05 19.77
CA LEU A 466 -27.13 -5.62 20.59
C LEU A 466 -27.04 -4.97 21.98
N PRO A 467 -26.61 -5.74 23.02
CA PRO A 467 -26.42 -5.24 24.38
C PRO A 467 -25.47 -4.04 24.50
N GLY A 468 -25.63 -3.26 25.57
CA GLY A 468 -24.83 -2.06 25.92
C GLY A 468 -23.31 -2.25 25.83
N ASN A 469 -22.83 -3.41 26.27
CA ASN A 469 -21.41 -3.77 26.36
C ASN A 469 -20.91 -4.66 25.20
N VAL A 470 -21.66 -4.71 24.11
CA VAL A 470 -21.23 -5.25 22.83
C VAL A 470 -20.87 -4.06 21.92
N HIS A 471 -19.66 -4.07 21.40
CA HIS A 471 -19.09 -3.02 20.56
C HIS A 471 -18.86 -3.58 19.15
N VAL A 472 -19.39 -2.91 18.13
CA VAL A 472 -19.28 -3.36 16.74
C VAL A 472 -18.18 -2.58 16.03
N CYS A 473 -17.27 -3.28 15.37
CA CYS A 473 -16.29 -2.71 14.47
C CYS A 473 -16.76 -2.89 13.03
N SER A 474 -16.66 -1.84 12.21
CA SER A 474 -16.94 -1.95 10.79
C SER A 474 -15.82 -2.68 10.04
N GLY A 475 -16.15 -3.18 8.86
CA GLY A 475 -15.17 -3.63 7.88
C GLY A 475 -14.42 -2.45 7.22
N PRO A 476 -13.66 -2.73 6.15
CA PRO A 476 -12.93 -1.71 5.40
C PRO A 476 -13.84 -0.71 4.69
N ASP A 477 -13.40 0.54 4.62
CA ASP A 477 -14.06 1.61 3.89
C ASP A 477 -13.36 1.93 2.56
N ALA A 478 -14.05 2.70 1.70
CA ALA A 478 -13.51 3.11 0.42
C ALA A 478 -12.42 4.20 0.50
N ALA A 479 -12.09 4.83 1.65
CA ALA A 479 -11.09 5.91 1.67
C ALA A 479 -9.66 5.42 1.35
N LEU A 480 -8.76 6.34 1.02
CA LEU A 480 -7.36 6.01 0.70
C LEU A 480 -6.57 5.59 1.94
N GLY A 481 -6.78 6.29 3.05
CA GLY A 481 -6.14 6.00 4.34
C GLY A 481 -6.97 5.09 5.23
N SER A 482 -6.46 4.86 6.44
CA SER A 482 -7.09 4.00 7.48
C SER A 482 -7.64 4.81 8.67
N ASP A 483 -7.85 6.11 8.48
CA ASP A 483 -8.28 7.04 9.54
C ASP A 483 -9.59 6.59 10.22
N HIS A 484 -10.57 6.11 9.46
CA HIS A 484 -11.83 5.59 10.00
C HIS A 484 -11.59 4.46 10.99
N SER A 485 -10.78 3.46 10.61
CA SER A 485 -10.46 2.31 11.46
C SER A 485 -9.77 2.75 12.76
N ILE A 486 -8.86 3.73 12.70
CA ILE A 486 -8.18 4.24 13.89
C ILE A 486 -9.12 5.01 14.80
N ARG A 487 -9.99 5.89 14.25
CA ARG A 487 -10.99 6.62 15.04
C ARG A 487 -11.97 5.66 15.71
N LEU A 488 -12.42 4.62 15.00
CA LEU A 488 -13.31 3.60 15.54
C LEU A 488 -12.65 2.80 16.66
N ALA A 489 -11.39 2.39 16.49
CA ALA A 489 -10.64 1.71 17.54
C ALA A 489 -10.46 2.59 18.80
N GLN A 490 -10.16 3.87 18.62
CA GLN A 490 -10.08 4.85 19.72
C GLN A 490 -11.41 5.01 20.44
N GLU A 491 -12.52 5.10 19.69
CA GLU A 491 -13.85 5.25 20.26
C GLU A 491 -14.25 4.02 21.09
N VAL A 492 -14.05 2.82 20.54
CA VAL A 492 -14.29 1.57 21.26
C VAL A 492 -13.39 1.48 22.50
N PHE A 493 -12.11 1.87 22.40
CA PHE A 493 -11.19 1.88 23.54
C PHE A 493 -11.64 2.84 24.65
N ARG A 494 -12.10 4.05 24.34
CA ARG A 494 -12.63 4.99 25.34
C ARG A 494 -13.82 4.43 26.11
N GLN A 495 -14.63 3.58 25.47
CA GLN A 495 -15.76 2.90 26.13
C GLN A 495 -15.31 1.73 27.01
N LEU A 496 -14.20 1.07 26.66
CA LEU A 496 -13.61 -0.04 27.43
C LEU A 496 -12.80 0.47 28.63
N ALA A 497 -12.05 1.56 28.44
CA ALA A 497 -11.06 2.10 29.37
C ALA A 497 -11.03 3.64 29.30
N PRO A 498 -12.01 4.34 29.89
CA PRO A 498 -12.22 5.79 29.66
C PRO A 498 -11.13 6.71 30.20
N HIS A 499 -10.32 6.24 31.15
CA HIS A 499 -9.27 7.02 31.80
C HIS A 499 -7.86 6.59 31.39
N GLU A 500 -7.75 5.63 30.47
CA GLU A 500 -6.48 5.09 30.02
C GLU A 500 -6.00 5.76 28.73
N GLU A 501 -4.69 5.76 28.54
CA GLU A 501 -4.09 6.23 27.29
C GLU A 501 -4.28 5.21 26.16
N PHE A 502 -4.64 5.68 24.97
CA PHE A 502 -4.75 4.81 23.80
C PHE A 502 -3.36 4.44 23.25
N CYS A 503 -3.02 3.14 23.38
CA CYS A 503 -1.79 2.51 22.89
C CYS A 503 -0.51 3.31 23.22
N PRO A 504 -0.16 3.48 24.51
CA PRO A 504 1.10 4.09 24.90
C PRO A 504 2.30 3.27 24.40
N PRO A 505 3.50 3.86 24.28
CA PRO A 505 4.70 3.12 23.97
C PRO A 505 4.93 2.03 25.02
N ALA A 506 5.32 0.83 24.57
CA ALA A 506 5.78 -0.21 25.49
C ALA A 506 7.01 0.31 26.27
N PRO A 507 7.05 0.19 27.60
CA PRO A 507 8.21 0.59 28.38
C PRO A 507 9.40 -0.27 27.97
N ASN A 508 10.49 0.37 27.53
CA ASN A 508 11.72 -0.34 27.22
C ASN A 508 12.42 -0.66 28.54
N PRO A 509 12.65 -1.94 28.90
CA PRO A 509 13.32 -2.28 30.16
C PRO A 509 14.75 -1.73 30.24
N GLU A 510 15.38 -1.46 29.10
CA GLU A 510 16.72 -0.85 29.03
C GLU A 510 16.73 0.65 29.39
N ASP A 511 15.59 1.34 29.33
CA ASP A 511 15.47 2.75 29.73
C ASP A 511 15.39 2.90 31.28
N ILE A 512 15.24 1.79 32.00
CA ILE A 512 15.23 1.76 33.47
C ILE A 512 16.68 1.73 33.95
N VAL A 513 17.27 2.91 34.19
CA VAL A 513 18.58 3.01 34.83
C VAL A 513 18.47 2.43 36.25
N ALA A 514 19.07 1.26 36.47
CA ALA A 514 19.25 0.71 37.81
C ALA A 514 20.26 1.59 38.58
N ASP A 515 19.97 1.89 39.84
CA ASP A 515 20.81 2.68 40.78
C ASP A 515 22.16 1.99 41.16
N GLY A 516 22.85 1.38 40.19
CA GLY A 516 24.01 0.51 40.38
C GLY A 516 25.35 1.02 39.83
N GLU A 517 25.37 2.10 39.04
CA GLU A 517 26.61 2.69 38.52
C GLU A 517 26.67 4.19 38.83
N ARG A 518 27.19 4.52 40.03
CA ARG A 518 27.72 5.84 40.37
C ARG A 518 29.02 5.72 41.14
#